data_AF-A0A6M9PTY5-F1
#
_entry.id   AF-A0A6M9PTY5-F1
#
_cell.length_a   1.000
_cell.length_b   1.000
_cell.length_c   1.000
_cell.angle_alpha   90.00
_cell.angle_beta   90.00
_cell.angle_gamma   90.00
#
_symmetry.space_group_name_H-M   'P 1'
#
loop_
_entity.id
_entity.type
_entity.pdbx_description
1 polymer ?
#
loop_
_entity_poly.entity_id
_entity_poly.type
_entity_poly.pdbx_seq_one_letter_code
_entity_poly.pdbx_strand_id
1 'polypeptide(L)'
;MARAAAYPDKMNPIGNSVGYDIRPIQPDDRDRMIGLFNHLSPHSRYLRFAHAVSQLPDDFLEDILHLDYKNELALVAVIQTKNTVRRNHWHCTLCQSA
;
A
#
# COMPACT_ATOMS: atom_id res chain seq x y z
N MET A 1 5.73 12.05 20.81
CA MET A 1 5.96 10.96 19.83
C MET A 1 5.26 9.70 20.36
N ALA A 2 3.99 9.49 20.02
CA ALA A 2 3.30 8.27 20.41
C ALA A 2 3.96 7.10 19.68
N ARG A 3 4.56 6.18 20.43
CA ARG A 3 5.12 4.96 19.85
C ARG A 3 3.92 4.14 19.43
N ALA A 4 3.63 4.08 18.13
CA ALA A 4 2.67 3.11 17.59
C ALA A 4 3.00 1.76 18.24
N ALA A 5 2.01 1.13 18.86
CA ALA A 5 2.18 -0.18 19.47
C ALA A 5 2.93 -1.07 18.47
N ALA A 6 3.91 -1.84 18.94
CA ALA A 6 4.72 -2.70 18.08
C ALA A 6 3.78 -3.73 17.42
N TYR A 7 3.27 -3.37 16.24
CA TYR A 7 2.47 -4.28 15.44
C TYR A 7 3.48 -5.25 14.82
N PRO A 8 3.39 -6.54 15.14
CA PRO A 8 4.38 -7.49 14.68
C PRO A 8 4.25 -7.60 13.15
N ASP A 9 5.36 -7.41 12.45
CA ASP A 9 5.48 -7.68 11.02
C ASP A 9 5.17 -9.16 10.81
N LYS A 10 3.93 -9.44 10.39
CA LYS A 10 3.38 -10.79 10.27
C LYS A 10 2.72 -10.88 8.90
N MET A 11 3.43 -11.56 8.01
CA MET A 11 2.91 -11.90 6.69
C MET A 11 1.76 -12.90 6.83
N ASN A 12 0.54 -12.44 6.59
CA ASN A 12 -0.67 -13.24 6.55
C ASN A 12 -0.94 -13.70 5.12
N PRO A 13 -1.37 -14.95 4.89
CA PRO A 13 -1.73 -15.42 3.56
C PRO A 13 -3.09 -14.88 3.09
N ILE A 14 -3.18 -14.42 1.84
CA ILE A 14 -4.43 -14.22 1.09
C ILE A 14 -4.54 -15.40 0.12
N GLY A 15 -5.45 -16.32 0.44
CA GLY A 15 -5.67 -17.50 -0.38
C GLY A 15 -4.39 -18.30 -0.62
N ASN A 16 -4.15 -18.66 -1.87
CA ASN A 16 -3.13 -19.63 -2.29
C ASN A 16 -1.81 -19.03 -2.82
N SER A 17 -1.57 -17.71 -2.75
CA SER A 17 -0.37 -17.16 -3.43
C SER A 17 0.21 -15.82 -2.97
N VAL A 18 -0.53 -14.96 -2.29
CA VAL A 18 -0.03 -13.62 -1.91
C VAL A 18 -0.05 -13.46 -0.41
N GLY A 19 1.03 -12.96 0.18
CA GLY A 19 1.05 -12.58 1.58
C GLY A 19 0.97 -11.06 1.74
N TYR A 20 0.41 -10.61 2.85
CA TYR A 20 0.31 -9.21 3.23
C TYR A 20 0.71 -9.03 4.69
N ASP A 21 1.32 -7.89 5.00
CA ASP A 21 1.51 -7.43 6.37
C ASP A 21 0.45 -6.38 6.71
N ILE A 22 0.06 -6.29 7.97
CA ILE A 22 -0.83 -5.22 8.46
C ILE A 22 0.02 -4.32 9.34
N ARG A 23 -0.12 -3.01 9.21
CA ARG A 23 0.52 -2.06 10.12
C ARG A 23 -0.27 -0.77 10.28
N PRO A 24 0.00 0.03 11.32
CA PRO A 24 -0.50 1.39 11.40
C PRO A 24 -0.10 2.23 10.18
N ILE A 25 -0.98 3.17 9.78
CA ILE A 25 -0.68 4.17 8.76
C ILE A 25 0.42 5.11 9.28
N GLN A 26 1.33 5.52 8.43
CA GLN A 26 2.40 6.46 8.79
C GLN A 26 2.30 7.73 7.94
N PRO A 27 2.83 8.88 8.41
CA PRO A 27 2.83 10.12 7.63
C PRO A 27 3.41 9.95 6.21
N ASP A 28 4.42 9.08 6.06
CA ASP A 28 5.08 8.77 4.78
C ASP A 28 4.20 7.94 3.81
N ASP A 29 3.01 7.50 4.21
CA ASP A 29 2.09 6.74 3.34
C ASP A 29 1.23 7.63 2.44
N ARG A 30 1.39 8.96 2.48
CA ARG A 30 0.60 9.93 1.72
C ARG A 30 0.41 9.54 0.25
N ASP A 31 1.51 9.35 -0.48
CA ASP A 31 1.47 9.01 -1.91
C ASP A 31 0.87 7.62 -2.17
N ARG A 32 1.11 6.68 -1.26
CA ARG A 32 0.56 5.32 -1.35
C ARG A 32 -0.95 5.31 -1.15
N MET A 33 -1.47 6.16 -0.27
CA MET A 33 -2.90 6.33 -0.03
C MET A 33 -3.61 6.98 -1.21
N ILE A 34 -3.00 8.03 -1.79
CA ILE A 34 -3.49 8.64 -3.05
C ILE A 34 -3.49 7.59 -4.16
N GLY A 35 -2.41 6.83 -4.30
CA GLY A 35 -2.31 5.72 -5.24
C GLY A 35 -3.42 4.69 -5.06
N LEU A 36 -3.66 4.22 -3.83
CA LEU A 36 -4.74 3.29 -3.51
C LEU A 36 -6.11 3.85 -3.90
N PHE A 37 -6.40 5.09 -3.49
CA PHE A 37 -7.67 5.74 -3.81
C PHE A 37 -7.91 5.81 -5.32
N ASN A 38 -6.87 6.15 -6.08
CA ASN A 38 -6.95 6.25 -7.54
C ASN A 38 -7.26 4.90 -8.21
N HIS A 39 -6.83 3.79 -7.62
CA HIS A 39 -7.14 2.44 -8.11
C HIS A 39 -8.54 1.94 -7.68
N LEU A 40 -9.22 2.60 -6.75
CA LEU A 40 -10.58 2.24 -6.39
C LEU A 40 -11.56 2.57 -7.51
N SER A 41 -12.47 1.63 -7.81
CA SER A 41 -13.58 1.88 -8.73
C SER A 41 -14.50 2.99 -8.19
N PRO A 42 -15.22 3.73 -9.06
CA PRO A 42 -16.21 4.71 -8.61
C PRO A 42 -17.23 4.14 -7.62
N HIS A 43 -17.64 2.88 -7.80
CA HIS A 43 -18.54 2.18 -6.90
C HIS A 43 -17.91 1.96 -5.51
N SER A 44 -16.65 1.49 -5.47
CA SER A 44 -15.91 1.32 -4.20
C SER A 44 -15.70 2.65 -3.47
N ARG A 45 -15.46 3.75 -4.22
CA ARG A 45 -15.35 5.10 -3.65
C ARG A 45 -16.68 5.53 -3.04
N TYR A 46 -17.79 5.34 -3.76
CA TYR A 46 -19.13 5.65 -3.25
C TYR A 46 -19.44 4.87 -1.96
N LEU A 47 -19.14 3.57 -1.91
CA LEU A 47 -19.37 2.77 -0.70
C LEU A 47 -18.53 3.22 0.49
N ARG A 48 -17.31 3.73 0.26
CA ARG A 48 -16.41 4.18 1.33
C ARG A 48 -16.80 5.55 1.88
N PHE A 49 -17.25 6.46 1.02
CA PHE A 49 -17.48 7.86 1.39
C PHE A 49 -18.96 8.25 1.41
N ALA A 50 -19.87 7.35 1.04
CA ALA A 50 -21.30 7.60 0.88
C ALA A 50 -21.66 8.72 -0.13
N HIS A 51 -20.72 9.12 -0.97
CA HIS A 51 -20.92 10.07 -2.06
C HIS A 51 -19.89 9.87 -3.18
N ALA A 52 -20.15 10.45 -4.35
CA ALA A 52 -19.26 10.34 -5.50
C ALA A 52 -18.03 11.25 -5.32
N VAL A 53 -16.93 10.66 -4.88
CA VAL A 53 -15.64 11.35 -4.70
C VAL A 53 -14.72 11.06 -5.89
N SER A 54 -14.34 12.10 -6.63
CA SER A 54 -13.43 11.99 -7.78
C SER A 54 -11.95 11.99 -7.38
N GLN A 55 -11.61 12.71 -6.31
CA GLN A 55 -10.26 12.85 -5.75
C GLN A 55 -10.31 12.77 -4.22
N LEU A 56 -9.29 12.18 -3.60
CA LEU A 56 -9.21 12.11 -2.15
C LEU A 56 -9.02 13.53 -1.58
N PRO A 57 -9.91 14.03 -0.71
CA PRO A 57 -9.75 15.36 -0.11
C PRO A 57 -8.47 15.43 0.72
N ASP A 58 -7.72 16.53 0.61
CA ASP A 58 -6.45 16.71 1.34
C ASP A 58 -6.66 16.72 2.86
N ASP A 59 -7.72 17.38 3.35
CA ASP A 59 -8.04 17.41 4.78
C ASP A 59 -8.25 16.00 5.34
N PHE A 60 -9.01 15.17 4.60
CA PHE A 60 -9.22 13.77 4.99
C PHE A 60 -7.90 12.98 5.00
N LEU A 61 -7.01 13.24 4.04
CA LEU A 61 -5.72 12.58 3.97
C LEU A 61 -4.81 13.00 5.15
N GLU A 62 -4.82 14.27 5.53
CA GLU A 62 -4.07 14.75 6.68
C GLU A 62 -4.57 14.14 8.00
N ASP A 63 -5.89 14.05 8.16
CA ASP A 63 -6.52 13.46 9.35
C ASP A 63 -6.07 12.00 9.56
N ILE A 64 -6.09 11.18 8.51
CA ILE A 64 -5.73 9.75 8.62
C ILE A 64 -4.21 9.51 8.77
N LEU A 65 -3.37 10.44 8.30
CA LEU A 65 -1.91 10.32 8.39
C LEU A 65 -1.38 10.75 9.77
N HIS A 66 -2.10 11.62 10.48
CA HIS A 66 -1.66 12.26 11.72
C HIS A 66 -2.47 11.85 12.96
N LEU A 67 -3.06 10.65 12.95
CA LEU A 67 -3.83 10.12 14.07
C LEU A 67 -3.03 10.08 15.39
N ASP A 68 -3.73 10.32 16.51
CA ASP A 68 -3.13 10.34 17.85
C ASP A 68 -2.83 8.94 18.43
N TYR A 69 -3.34 7.88 17.79
CA TYR A 69 -3.22 6.48 18.20
C TYR A 69 -3.68 6.19 19.64
N LYS A 70 -4.44 7.11 20.25
CA LYS A 70 -5.05 6.97 21.58
C LYS A 70 -6.56 6.79 21.47
N ASN A 71 -7.19 7.64 20.65
CA ASN A 71 -8.63 7.62 20.43
C ASN A 71 -8.97 7.03 19.06
N GLU A 72 -8.05 7.15 18.11
CA GLU A 72 -8.27 6.81 16.72
C GLU A 72 -7.15 5.91 16.20
N LEU A 73 -7.52 4.91 15.39
CA LEU A 73 -6.59 3.93 14.83
C LEU A 73 -6.91 3.71 13.36
N ALA A 74 -5.92 3.93 12.49
CA ALA A 74 -5.97 3.52 11.10
C ALA A 74 -4.90 2.48 10.81
N LEU A 75 -5.29 1.44 10.06
CA LEU A 75 -4.45 0.34 9.65
C LEU A 75 -4.42 0.23 8.13
N VAL A 76 -3.30 -0.25 7.61
CA VAL A 76 -3.11 -0.56 6.20
C VAL A 76 -2.59 -1.98 6.04
N ALA A 77 -3.13 -2.69 5.04
CA ALA A 77 -2.59 -3.96 4.57
C ALA A 77 -1.64 -3.72 3.40
N VAL A 78 -0.40 -4.18 3.51
CA VAL A 78 0.66 -3.98 2.51
C VAL A 78 1.05 -5.33 1.92
N ILE A 79 0.92 -5.47 0.61
CA ILE A 79 1.41 -6.64 -0.11
C ILE A 79 2.87 -6.40 -0.45
N GLN A 80 3.76 -7.26 0.08
CA GLN A 80 5.15 -7.26 -0.34
C GLN A 80 5.24 -7.96 -1.69
N THR A 81 5.32 -7.18 -2.78
CA THR A 81 5.69 -7.75 -4.08
C THR A 81 7.13 -8.23 -3.94
N LYS A 82 7.30 -9.56 -3.82
CA LYS A 82 8.62 -10.18 -4.00
C LYS A 82 9.00 -9.88 -5.44
N ASN A 83 9.76 -8.82 -5.66
CA ASN A 83 10.33 -8.51 -6.96
C ASN A 83 11.33 -9.63 -7.27
N THR A 84 10.81 -10.74 -7.79
CA THR A 84 11.61 -11.84 -8.29
C THR A 84 12.19 -11.33 -9.59
N VAL A 85 13.27 -10.56 -9.48
CA VAL A 85 14.12 -10.21 -10.61
C VAL A 85 14.65 -11.54 -11.13
N ARG A 86 13.92 -12.15 -12.07
CA ARG A 86 14.52 -13.12 -12.98
C ARG A 86 15.51 -12.31 -13.80
N ARG A 87 16.77 -12.29 -13.32
CA ARG A 87 17.91 -11.84 -14.13
C ARG A 87 17.96 -12.78 -15.32
N ASN A 88 17.30 -12.41 -16.41
CA ASN A 88 17.53 -13.02 -17.69
C ASN A 88 18.96 -12.64 -18.08
N HIS A 89 19.89 -13.55 -17.76
CA HIS A 89 21.20 -13.60 -18.40
C HIS A 89 20.95 -13.75 -19.90
N TRP A 90 20.91 -12.63 -20.62
CA TRP A 90 21.01 -12.64 -22.06
C TRP A 90 22.47 -12.85 -22.41
N HIS A 91 22.90 -14.11 -22.46
CA HIS A 91 24.14 -14.48 -23.13
C HIS A 91 23.89 -14.34 -24.63
N CYS A 92 24.30 -13.20 -25.19
CA CYS A 92 24.37 -13.01 -26.63
C CYS A 92 25.65 -13.68 -27.13
N THR A 93 25.60 -14.98 -27.41
CA THR A 93 26.77 -15.73 -27.93
C THR A 93 26.90 -15.67 -29.46
N LEU A 94 26.17 -14.77 -30.14
CA LEU A 94 26.34 -14.54 -31.58
C LEU A 94 26.68 -13.07 -31.86
N CYS A 95 27.92 -12.71 -31.52
CA CYS A 95 28.62 -11.57 -32.13
C CYS A 95 30.14 -11.78 -31.99
N GLN A 96 30.63 -12.86 -32.60
CA GLN A 96 32.03 -13.19 -32.92
C GLN A 96 31.88 -14.27 -34.01
N SER A 97 32.07 -14.00 -35.29
CA SER A 97 33.16 -13.27 -35.90
C SER A 97 32.71 -12.70 -37.25
N ALA A 98 33.34 -11.57 -37.57
CA ALA A 98 33.56 -11.11 -38.94
C ALA A 98 34.37 -12.13 -39.76
#